data_AF-A0A6G0Y600-F1
#
_entry.id   AF-A0A6G0Y600-F1
#
_cell.length_a   1.000
_cell.length_b   1.000
_cell.length_c   1.000
_cell.angle_alpha   90.00
_cell.angle_beta   90.00
_cell.angle_gamma   90.00
#
_symmetry.space_group_name_H-M   'P 1'
#
loop_
_entity.id
_entity.type
_entity.pdbx_description
1 polymer ?
#
loop_
_entity_poly.entity_id
_entity_poly.type
_entity_poly.pdbx_seq_one_letter_code
_entity_poly.pdbx_strand_id
1 'polypeptide(L)' 'DDVNECDVRYYVSDPPVGQPVLSLEKRHYTIGDTLKGNCTSPPSSPPSNVTWYLNDKWVLKDSYDVK' A
#
# COMPACT_ATOMS: atom_id res chain seq x y z
N ASP A 1 -2.33 47.60 -14.69
CA ASP A 1 -1.74 46.76 -13.64
C ASP A 1 -2.70 45.65 -13.27
N ASP A 2 -2.82 44.62 -14.12
CA ASP A 2 -3.60 43.40 -13.87
C ASP A 2 -2.62 42.25 -13.59
N VAL A 3 -1.92 42.33 -12.46
CA VAL A 3 -1.08 41.24 -11.96
C VAL A 3 -1.91 40.45 -10.95
N ASN A 4 -2.87 39.67 -11.45
CA ASN A 4 -3.49 38.60 -10.68
C ASN A 4 -3.92 37.48 -11.62
N GLU A 5 -2.92 36.94 -12.32
CA GLU A 5 -3.03 35.62 -12.90
C GLU A 5 -2.78 34.61 -11.77
N CYS A 6 -3.85 34.03 -11.23
CA CYS A 6 -3.74 32.94 -10.26
C CYS A 6 -2.99 31.77 -10.92
N ASP A 7 -1.84 31.36 -10.36
CA ASP A 7 -1.13 30.14 -10.75
C ASP A 7 -2.01 28.91 -10.48
N VAL A 8 -2.79 28.47 -11.47
CA VAL A 8 -3.62 27.28 -11.38
C VAL A 8 -2.77 26.05 -11.66
N ARG A 9 -2.46 25.28 -10.61
CA ARG A 9 -1.72 24.02 -10.73
C ARG A 9 -2.67 22.85 -10.93
N TYR A 10 -2.53 22.16 -12.04
CA TYR A 10 -3.21 20.89 -12.29
C TYR A 10 -2.31 19.72 -11.94
N TYR A 11 -2.85 18.72 -11.24
CA TYR A 11 -2.17 17.47 -10.94
C TYR A 11 -2.85 16.34 -11.70
N VAL A 12 -2.08 15.62 -12.52
CA VAL A 12 -2.55 14.41 -13.20
C VAL A 12 -2.26 13.22 -12.31
N SER A 13 -3.30 12.46 -11.97
CA SER A 13 -3.17 11.19 -11.26
C SER A 13 -3.24 10.03 -12.25
N ASP A 14 -2.34 9.05 -12.05
CA ASP A 14 -2.31 7.78 -12.76
C ASP A 14 -2.60 6.66 -11.76
N PRO A 15 -3.83 6.11 -11.72
CA PRO A 15 -4.17 5.04 -10.81
C PRO A 15 -3.48 3.73 -11.20
N PRO A 16 -3.21 2.82 -10.24
CA PRO A 16 -2.64 1.53 -10.57
C PRO A 16 -3.59 0.72 -11.44
N VAL A 17 -3.09 0.22 -12.57
CA VAL A 17 -3.88 -0.67 -13.44
C VAL A 17 -3.83 -2.09 -12.88
N GLY A 18 -4.90 -2.47 -12.20
CA GLY A 18 -5.08 -3.81 -11.64
C GLY A 18 -5.01 -3.86 -10.11
N GLN A 19 -5.00 -5.08 -9.57
CA GLN A 19 -5.00 -5.33 -8.13
C GLN A 19 -3.59 -5.56 -7.60
N PRO A 20 -3.32 -5.27 -6.32
CA PRO A 20 -2.08 -5.65 -5.69
C PRO A 20 -1.93 -7.19 -5.66
N VAL A 21 -0.69 -7.65 -5.80
CA VAL A 21 -0.36 -9.07 -5.77
C VAL A 21 0.19 -9.42 -4.40
N LEU A 22 -0.47 -10.38 -3.74
CA LEU A 22 -0.05 -10.93 -2.45
C LEU A 22 0.71 -12.24 -2.64
N SER A 23 1.93 -12.31 -2.15
CA SER A 23 2.75 -13.52 -2.10
C SER A 23 3.12 -13.86 -0.65
N LEU A 24 2.81 -15.08 -0.21
CA LEU A 24 3.15 -15.59 1.12
C LEU A 24 4.31 -16.58 1.04
N GLU A 25 5.14 -16.62 2.09
CA GLU A 25 6.26 -17.56 2.18
C GLU A 25 5.79 -19.02 2.31
N LYS A 26 4.71 -19.25 3.07
CA LYS A 26 4.15 -20.59 3.33
C LYS A 26 2.67 -20.61 2.97
N ARG A 27 2.18 -21.80 2.62
CA ARG A 27 0.74 -22.04 2.41
C ARG A 27 -0.02 -22.30 3.71
N HIS A 28 0.67 -22.82 4.73
CA HIS A 28 0.09 -23.14 6.03
C HIS A 28 1.00 -22.61 7.14
N TYR A 29 0.38 -22.13 8.20
CA TYR A 29 1.03 -21.58 9.39
C TYR A 29 0.44 -22.24 10.63
N THR A 30 1.28 -22.49 11.61
CA THR A 30 0.90 -23.01 12.93
C THR A 30 1.02 -21.91 13.99
N ILE A 31 0.45 -22.16 15.17
CA ILE A 31 0.52 -21.21 16.28
C ILE A 31 2.00 -21.00 16.66
N GLY A 32 2.42 -19.73 16.73
CA GLY A 32 3.79 -19.34 17.01
C GLY A 32 4.66 -19.08 15.76
N ASP A 33 4.17 -19.43 14.56
CA ASP A 33 4.87 -19.05 13.32
C ASP A 33 4.74 -17.54 13.05
N THR A 34 5.78 -16.97 12.43
CA THR A 34 5.72 -15.62 11.85
C THR A 34 5.16 -15.69 10.43
N LEU A 35 4.05 -14.99 10.18
CA LEU A 35 3.49 -14.83 8.84
C LEU A 35 4.29 -13.78 8.09
N LYS A 36 4.99 -14.19 7.03
CA LYS A 36 5.74 -13.32 6.13
C LYS A 36 5.11 -13.31 4.75
N GLY A 37 4.80 -12.10 4.28
CA GLY A 37 4.21 -11.87 2.97
C GLY A 37 4.72 -10.60 2.34
N ASN A 38 4.68 -10.56 1.02
CA ASN A 38 4.91 -9.37 0.21
C ASN A 38 3.60 -9.01 -0.50
N CYS A 39 3.17 -7.76 -0.33
CA CYS A 39 2.05 -7.18 -1.06
C CYS A 39 2.60 -6.06 -1.94
N THR A 40 2.53 -6.22 -3.26
CA THR A 40 3.03 -5.24 -4.23
C THR A 40 1.89 -4.70 -5.07
N SER A 41 1.69 -3.38 -5.08
CA SER A 41 0.76 -2.72 -6.00
C SER A 41 1.41 -2.44 -7.36
N PRO A 42 0.63 -2.39 -8.44
CA PRO A 42 1.12 -1.85 -9.71
C PRO A 42 1.64 -0.40 -9.55
N PRO A 43 2.47 0.07 -10.50
CA PRO A 43 2.91 1.46 -10.55
C PRO A 43 1.72 2.42 -10.56
N SER A 44 1.87 3.55 -9.87
CA SER A 44 0.85 4.60 -9.78
C SER A 44 1.50 5.94 -9.46
N SER A 45 0.83 7.02 -9.87
CA SER A 45 1.22 8.39 -9.55
C SER A 45 0.01 9.12 -8.94
N PRO A 46 0.02 9.46 -7.64
CA PRO A 46 1.08 9.22 -6.66
C PRO A 46 1.22 7.74 -6.26
N PRO A 47 2.30 7.35 -5.56
CA PRO A 47 2.48 5.98 -5.09
C PRO A 47 1.30 5.48 -4.24
N SER A 48 0.86 4.26 -4.49
CA SER A 48 -0.26 3.64 -3.78
C SER A 48 0.07 3.32 -2.31
N ASN A 49 -0.93 3.53 -1.44
CA ASN A 49 -0.87 3.12 -0.04
C ASN A 49 -1.36 1.67 0.12
N VAL A 50 -0.49 0.80 0.60
CA VAL A 50 -0.82 -0.61 0.87
C VAL A 50 -1.03 -0.83 2.37
N THR A 51 -2.15 -1.45 2.73
CA THR A 51 -2.49 -1.79 4.13
C THR A 51 -2.75 -3.28 4.24
N TRP A 52 -2.32 -3.87 5.36
CA TRP A 52 -2.50 -5.30 5.63
C TRP A 52 -3.72 -5.57 6.50
N TYR A 53 -4.48 -6.60 6.12
CA TYR A 53 -5.58 -7.15 6.89
C TYR A 53 -5.36 -8.63 7.12
N LEU A 54 -5.64 -9.08 8.33
CA LEU A 54 -5.64 -10.49 8.69
C LEU A 54 -6.99 -10.82 9.33
N ASN A 55 -7.76 -11.71 8.71
CA ASN A 55 -9.10 -12.10 9.15
C ASN A 55 -9.99 -10.87 9.46
N ASP A 56 -10.07 -9.94 8.50
CA ASP A 56 -10.85 -8.70 8.57
C ASP A 56 -10.39 -7.69 9.64
N LYS A 57 -9.25 -7.93 10.28
CA LYS A 57 -8.65 -7.01 11.24
C LYS A 57 -7.43 -6.32 10.64
N TRP A 58 -7.39 -4.99 10.77
CA TRP A 58 -6.25 -4.16 10.40
C TRP A 58 -5.01 -4.56 11.21
N VAL A 59 -3.88 -4.75 10.53
CA VAL A 59 -2.59 -4.99 11.19
C VAL A 59 -1.89 -3.64 11.35
N LEU A 60 -1.72 -3.18 12.59
CA LEU A 60 -0.99 -1.95 12.88
C LEU A 60 0.50 -2.15 12.57
N LYS A 61 1.12 -1.11 11.99
CA LYS A 61 2.53 -1.12 11.56
C LYS A 61 3.53 -1.35 12.71
N ASP A 62 3.09 -1.14 13.95
CA ASP A 62 3.91 -1.35 15.16
C ASP A 62 3.77 -2.76 15.75
N SER A 63 2.95 -3.61 15.13
CA SER A 63 2.78 -5.02 15.52
C SER A 63 3.71 -5.97 14.77
N TYR A 64 4.55 -5.46 13.84
CA TYR A 64 5.59 -6.26 13.21
C TYR A 64 6.75 -6.42 14.19
N ASP A 65 7.07 -7.67 14.51
CA ASP A 65 8.24 -8.03 15.30
C ASP A 65 9.50 -7.67 14.48
N VAL A 66 10.07 -6.49 14.75
CA VAL A 66 11.37 -6.07 14.24
C VAL A 66 12.40 -6.81 15.08
N LYS A 67 12.90 -7.93 14.55
CA LYS A 67 14.14 -8.52 15.05
C LYS A 67 15.34 -7.67 14.66
#